data_AF-A0A931APZ8-F1
#
_entry.id   AF-A0A931APZ8-F1
#
_cell.length_a   1.000
_cell.length_b   1.000
_cell.length_c   1.000
_cell.angle_alpha   90.00
_cell.angle_beta   90.00
_cell.angle_gamma   90.00
#
_symmetry.space_group_name_H-M   'P 1'
#
loop_
_entity.id
_entity.type
_entity.pdbx_description
1 polymer ?
#
loop_
_entity_poly.entity_id
_entity_poly.type
_entity_poly.pdbx_seq_one_letter_code
_entity_poly.pdbx_strand_id
1 'polypeptide(L)'
;MPYDAVILAGGEARRLGGADKPALTVGARSLVENVVAAVSGADRTIVVGPERPIPGVVFTREDPPRGGPVPALAAGLAEVRAPWVVLLAGDLPFLTAAHVTALLKAADPAGAADPAGAESTGPGGAAAVPAGVESTAAAVPAGVEGTGPGGAAEAAGRAGAVMVDDGGREQWLAGAWPAAELQAALRTYEGRSLKGLLGPLTGARLALPGRPWFDCDTMDDLQEARMNVLKEWTALACKELGIDPAAVDRDQILELTKEVAHGVARPAAPLTAYLLGLAQGAGSAPEDAVARLTTLAKNWGEATTETLTDG
;
A
#
# COMPACT_ATOMS: atom_id res chain seq x y z
N MET A 1 -4.46 -0.16 -21.94
CA MET A 1 -4.93 -1.55 -21.79
C MET A 1 -6.22 -1.52 -20.99
N PRO A 2 -7.37 -1.92 -21.56
CA PRO A 2 -8.64 -1.95 -20.85
C PRO A 2 -8.62 -3.05 -19.78
N TYR A 3 -9.08 -2.72 -18.57
CA TYR A 3 -9.09 -3.63 -17.44
C TYR A 3 -10.25 -3.33 -16.48
N ASP A 4 -10.71 -4.37 -15.79
CA ASP A 4 -11.59 -4.25 -14.65
C ASP A 4 -10.81 -4.54 -13.37
N ALA A 5 -11.25 -3.97 -12.25
CA ALA A 5 -10.67 -4.21 -10.94
C ALA A 5 -11.62 -5.05 -10.07
N VAL A 6 -11.10 -6.11 -9.46
CA VAL A 6 -11.78 -6.92 -8.45
C VAL A 6 -11.08 -6.71 -7.11
N ILE A 7 -11.80 -6.15 -6.15
CA ILE A 7 -11.30 -5.84 -4.80
C ILE A 7 -11.97 -6.79 -3.81
N LEU A 8 -11.22 -7.67 -3.17
CA LEU A 8 -11.75 -8.54 -2.13
C LEU A 8 -11.74 -7.80 -0.78
N ALA A 9 -12.92 -7.36 -0.34
CA ALA A 9 -13.15 -6.65 0.91
C ALA A 9 -13.91 -7.49 1.95
N GLY A 10 -14.02 -8.80 1.72
CA GLY A 10 -14.68 -9.76 2.61
C GLY A 10 -13.70 -10.47 3.53
N GLY A 11 -13.41 -9.89 4.69
CA GLY A 11 -12.59 -10.51 5.74
C GLY A 11 -13.12 -10.16 7.12
N GLU A 12 -13.09 -11.12 8.05
CA GLU A 12 -13.44 -10.82 9.44
C GLU A 12 -12.34 -9.98 10.08
N ALA A 13 -12.72 -8.79 10.50
CA ALA A 13 -11.98 -7.92 11.41
C ALA A 13 -11.85 -8.51 12.82
N ARG A 14 -11.81 -9.84 12.97
CA ARG A 14 -11.73 -10.53 14.27
C ARG A 14 -10.49 -10.07 15.06
N ARG A 15 -9.41 -9.71 14.37
CA ARG A 15 -8.16 -9.17 14.94
C ARG A 15 -8.17 -7.64 15.13
N LEU A 16 -9.21 -6.96 14.66
CA LEU A 16 -9.39 -5.51 14.72
C LEU A 16 -10.51 -5.12 15.69
N GLY A 17 -10.81 -5.97 16.68
CA GLY A 17 -11.77 -5.67 17.75
C GLY A 17 -13.24 -5.71 17.32
N GLY A 18 -13.57 -6.34 16.18
CA GLY A 18 -14.96 -6.44 15.70
C GLY A 18 -15.48 -5.20 14.96
N ALA A 19 -14.64 -4.19 14.74
CA ALA A 19 -14.96 -3.05 13.88
C ALA A 19 -15.01 -3.45 12.40
N ASP A 20 -15.82 -2.79 11.59
CA ASP A 20 -15.90 -3.06 10.15
C ASP A 20 -14.60 -2.66 9.43
N LYS A 21 -13.66 -3.62 9.23
CA LYS A 21 -12.28 -3.42 8.73
C LYS A 21 -12.19 -2.49 7.50
N PRO A 22 -13.03 -2.63 6.46
CA PRO A 22 -12.93 -1.76 5.29
C PRO A 22 -13.40 -0.31 5.53
N ALA A 23 -14.09 0.00 6.65
CA ALA A 23 -14.45 1.37 7.05
C ALA A 23 -13.36 2.06 7.89
N LEU A 24 -12.28 1.36 8.25
CA LEU A 24 -11.17 1.96 8.98
C LEU A 24 -10.41 2.92 8.06
N THR A 25 -10.01 4.07 8.60
CA THR A 25 -9.42 5.17 7.84
C THR A 25 -7.90 5.22 7.95
N VAL A 26 -7.25 5.48 6.83
CA VAL A 26 -5.83 5.84 6.72
C VAL A 26 -5.77 7.12 5.89
N GLY A 27 -5.32 8.22 6.51
CA GLY A 27 -5.49 9.56 5.94
C GLY A 27 -6.96 9.99 5.90
N ALA A 28 -7.40 10.57 4.79
CA ALA A 28 -8.74 11.12 4.62
C ALA A 28 -9.79 10.12 4.11
N ARG A 29 -9.39 8.87 3.82
CA ARG A 29 -10.23 7.85 3.18
C ARG A 29 -10.24 6.57 4.00
N SER A 30 -11.30 5.79 3.86
CA SER A 30 -11.32 4.40 4.32
C SER A 30 -10.34 3.54 3.51
N LEU A 31 -9.93 2.41 4.07
CA LEU A 31 -9.03 1.45 3.43
C LEU A 31 -9.53 1.04 2.05
N VAL A 32 -10.81 0.68 1.93
CA VAL A 32 -11.38 0.27 0.63
C VAL A 32 -11.47 1.44 -0.35
N GLU A 33 -11.75 2.67 0.12
CA GLU A 33 -11.76 3.86 -0.73
C GLU A 33 -10.36 4.22 -1.26
N ASN A 34 -9.30 3.95 -0.49
CA ASN A 34 -7.92 4.09 -0.98
C ASN A 34 -7.66 3.14 -2.15
N VAL A 35 -8.06 1.88 -2.04
CA VAL A 35 -7.90 0.88 -3.11
C VAL A 35 -8.77 1.24 -4.33
N VAL A 36 -10.03 1.63 -4.12
CA VAL A 36 -10.93 2.09 -5.20
C VAL A 36 -10.34 3.28 -5.94
N ALA A 37 -9.74 4.24 -5.24
CA ALA A 37 -9.09 5.38 -5.88
C ALA A 37 -7.85 4.98 -6.70
N ALA A 38 -7.09 3.97 -6.24
CA ALA A 38 -5.93 3.45 -6.96
C ALA A 38 -6.30 2.79 -8.30
N VAL A 39 -7.53 2.29 -8.44
CA VAL A 39 -8.05 1.70 -9.69
C VAL A 39 -9.03 2.62 -10.43
N SER A 40 -8.93 3.93 -10.25
CA SER A 40 -9.77 4.92 -10.94
C SER A 40 -9.68 4.89 -12.47
N GLY A 41 -8.67 4.22 -13.04
CA GLY A 41 -8.55 3.97 -14.47
C GLY A 41 -9.18 2.66 -14.96
N ALA A 42 -9.84 1.89 -14.09
CA ALA A 42 -10.55 0.67 -14.47
C ALA A 42 -11.85 1.01 -15.20
N ASP A 43 -12.23 0.22 -16.20
CA ASP A 43 -13.52 0.35 -16.89
C ASP A 43 -14.68 0.02 -15.93
N ARG A 44 -14.45 -0.93 -15.01
CA ARG A 44 -15.36 -1.31 -13.93
C ARG A 44 -14.59 -1.62 -12.65
N THR A 45 -15.06 -1.07 -11.54
CA THR A 45 -14.55 -1.40 -10.20
C THR A 45 -15.56 -2.26 -9.47
N ILE A 46 -15.15 -3.47 -9.09
CA ILE A 46 -16.00 -4.49 -8.47
C ILE A 46 -15.46 -4.76 -7.06
N VAL A 47 -16.29 -4.53 -6.04
CA VAL A 47 -15.95 -4.82 -4.65
C VAL A 47 -16.72 -6.05 -4.20
N VAL A 48 -15.99 -7.09 -3.79
CA VAL A 48 -16.57 -8.32 -3.25
C VAL A 48 -16.59 -8.22 -1.73
N GLY A 49 -17.78 -8.11 -1.16
CA GLY A 49 -17.98 -7.93 0.28
C GLY A 49 -19.31 -7.25 0.61
N PRO A 50 -19.52 -6.85 1.87
CA PRO A 50 -20.69 -6.08 2.26
C PRO A 50 -20.82 -4.78 1.46
N GLU A 51 -22.04 -4.47 1.01
CA GLU A 51 -22.34 -3.27 0.23
C GLU A 51 -22.09 -1.98 1.04
N ARG A 52 -21.62 -0.93 0.33
CA ARG A 52 -21.27 0.38 0.91
C ARG A 52 -21.67 1.51 -0.04
N PRO A 53 -21.87 2.74 0.47
CA PRO A 53 -22.21 3.89 -0.37
C PRO A 53 -20.98 4.47 -1.08
N ILE A 54 -20.29 3.67 -1.91
CA ILE A 54 -19.16 4.12 -2.74
C ILE A 54 -19.66 4.32 -4.18
N PRO A 55 -19.69 5.56 -4.70
CA PRO A 55 -20.20 5.83 -6.04
C PRO A 55 -19.40 5.12 -7.14
N GLY A 56 -20.10 4.65 -8.18
CA GLY A 56 -19.45 4.06 -9.37
C GLY A 56 -18.86 2.67 -9.18
N VAL A 57 -19.10 2.03 -8.03
CA VAL A 57 -18.61 0.68 -7.71
C VAL A 57 -19.75 -0.33 -7.83
N VAL A 58 -19.44 -1.51 -8.37
CA VAL A 58 -20.34 -2.67 -8.38
C VAL A 58 -20.03 -3.54 -7.17
N PHE A 59 -21.02 -3.75 -6.32
CA PHE A 59 -20.89 -4.65 -5.18
C PHE A 59 -21.42 -6.04 -5.52
N THR A 60 -20.68 -7.06 -5.11
CA THR A 60 -21.09 -8.45 -5.19
C THR A 60 -20.62 -9.20 -3.95
N ARG A 61 -21.10 -10.42 -3.75
CA ARG A 61 -20.73 -11.26 -2.61
C ARG A 61 -20.82 -12.72 -2.98
N GLU A 62 -19.91 -13.51 -2.46
CA GLU A 62 -19.97 -14.96 -2.55
C GLU A 62 -21.16 -15.53 -1.78
N ASP A 63 -21.70 -16.64 -2.28
CA ASP A 63 -22.81 -17.39 -1.68
C ASP A 63 -22.41 -18.86 -1.46
N PRO A 64 -22.42 -19.37 -0.21
CA PRO A 64 -22.70 -18.66 1.02
C PRO A 64 -21.59 -17.64 1.37
N PRO A 65 -21.94 -16.55 2.07
CA PRO A 65 -20.96 -15.55 2.45
C PRO A 65 -19.93 -16.13 3.41
N ARG A 66 -18.69 -15.66 3.30
CA ARG A 66 -17.51 -16.14 4.04
C ARG A 66 -16.99 -17.49 3.54
N GLY A 67 -17.15 -17.79 2.25
CA GLY A 67 -16.59 -18.97 1.60
C GLY A 67 -15.06 -18.96 1.45
N GLY A 68 -14.42 -17.82 1.74
CA GLY A 68 -12.98 -17.61 1.58
C GLY A 68 -12.65 -16.90 0.26
N PRO A 69 -11.35 -16.71 -0.04
CA PRO A 69 -10.92 -15.84 -1.13
C PRO A 69 -11.23 -16.37 -2.52
N VAL A 70 -11.28 -17.70 -2.71
CA VAL A 70 -11.58 -18.30 -4.03
C VAL A 70 -13.06 -18.13 -4.40
N PRO A 71 -14.05 -18.46 -3.53
CA PRO A 71 -15.44 -18.11 -3.82
C PRO A 71 -15.69 -16.61 -3.97
N ALA A 72 -15.01 -15.77 -3.19
CA ALA A 72 -15.08 -14.31 -3.33
C ALA A 72 -14.56 -13.86 -4.71
N LEU A 73 -13.40 -14.36 -5.14
CA LEU A 73 -12.88 -14.11 -6.49
C LEU A 73 -13.88 -14.58 -7.56
N ALA A 74 -14.53 -15.73 -7.39
CA ALA A 74 -15.53 -16.22 -8.33
C ALA A 74 -16.72 -15.26 -8.47
N ALA A 75 -17.23 -14.73 -7.35
CA ALA A 75 -18.29 -13.74 -7.36
C ALA A 75 -17.87 -12.44 -8.05
N GLY A 76 -16.63 -11.98 -7.83
CA GLY A 76 -16.07 -10.80 -8.50
C GLY A 76 -15.88 -11.00 -10.00
N LEU A 77 -15.33 -12.14 -10.43
CA LEU A 77 -15.07 -12.44 -11.83
C LEU A 77 -16.34 -12.61 -12.66
N ALA A 78 -17.49 -12.89 -12.04
CA ALA A 78 -18.79 -12.92 -12.72
C ALA A 78 -19.20 -11.53 -13.25
N GLU A 79 -18.66 -10.45 -12.70
CA GLU A 79 -18.94 -9.07 -13.12
C GLU A 79 -17.90 -8.51 -14.12
N VAL A 80 -16.78 -9.20 -14.32
CA VAL A 80 -15.68 -8.76 -15.19
C VAL A 80 -16.05 -8.92 -16.66
N ARG A 81 -15.74 -7.89 -17.45
CA ARG A 81 -16.01 -7.75 -18.88
C ARG A 81 -14.77 -7.37 -19.68
N ALA A 82 -13.82 -6.69 -19.05
CA ALA A 82 -12.56 -6.32 -19.68
C ALA A 82 -11.66 -7.55 -19.91
N PRO A 83 -10.73 -7.49 -20.89
CA PRO A 83 -9.80 -8.59 -21.16
C PRO A 83 -8.77 -8.81 -20.04
N TRP A 84 -8.55 -7.81 -19.20
CA TRP A 84 -7.64 -7.86 -18.07
C TRP A 84 -8.38 -7.63 -16.76
N VAL A 85 -7.95 -8.34 -15.71
CA VAL A 85 -8.43 -8.13 -14.35
C VAL A 85 -7.27 -7.82 -13.42
N VAL A 86 -7.42 -6.74 -12.66
CA VAL A 86 -6.55 -6.40 -11.53
C VAL A 86 -7.24 -6.89 -10.25
N LEU A 87 -6.62 -7.82 -9.53
CA LEU A 87 -7.14 -8.39 -8.30
C LEU A 87 -6.38 -7.84 -7.09
N LEU A 88 -7.11 -7.24 -6.17
CA LEU A 88 -6.59 -6.49 -5.03
C LEU A 88 -7.24 -6.91 -3.71
N ALA A 89 -6.50 -6.82 -2.61
CA ALA A 89 -7.07 -6.79 -1.27
C ALA A 89 -7.72 -5.42 -1.01
N GLY A 90 -8.79 -5.40 -0.19
CA GLY A 90 -9.52 -4.17 0.13
C GLY A 90 -8.86 -3.25 1.16
N ASP A 91 -7.66 -3.59 1.62
CA ASP A 91 -6.97 -2.96 2.74
C ASP A 91 -5.51 -2.61 2.44
N LEU A 92 -5.23 -2.17 1.21
CA LEU A 92 -3.91 -1.74 0.74
C LEU A 92 -3.77 -0.20 0.77
N PRO A 93 -3.43 0.44 1.92
CA PRO A 93 -3.43 1.89 2.07
C PRO A 93 -2.41 2.64 1.19
N PHE A 94 -1.33 1.97 0.76
CA PHE A 94 -0.25 2.60 -0.01
C PHE A 94 -0.31 2.30 -1.52
N LEU A 95 -1.35 1.58 -1.96
CA LEU A 95 -1.54 1.31 -3.38
C LEU A 95 -1.92 2.60 -4.13
N THR A 96 -1.38 2.78 -5.33
CA THR A 96 -1.63 3.95 -6.17
C THR A 96 -1.91 3.53 -7.61
N ALA A 97 -2.49 4.44 -8.41
CA ALA A 97 -2.70 4.20 -9.85
C ALA A 97 -1.41 3.95 -10.63
N ALA A 98 -0.29 4.53 -10.20
CA ALA A 98 1.02 4.27 -10.78
C ALA A 98 1.46 2.81 -10.53
N HIS A 99 1.21 2.28 -9.33
CA HIS A 99 1.48 0.88 -9.00
C HIS A 99 0.64 -0.08 -9.85
N VAL A 100 -0.66 0.21 -10.00
CA VAL A 100 -1.56 -0.58 -10.87
C VAL A 100 -1.09 -0.55 -12.33
N THR A 101 -0.67 0.62 -12.82
CA THR A 101 -0.14 0.77 -14.19
C THR A 101 1.15 -0.03 -14.39
N ALA A 102 2.07 0.00 -13.42
CA ALA A 102 3.31 -0.79 -13.47
C ALA A 102 3.03 -2.30 -13.47
N LEU A 103 2.06 -2.73 -12.66
CA LEU A 103 1.63 -4.12 -12.57
C LEU A 103 1.04 -4.64 -13.90
N LEU A 104 0.16 -3.85 -14.54
CA LEU A 104 -0.41 -4.19 -15.86
C LEU A 104 0.67 -4.27 -16.95
N LYS A 105 1.64 -3.33 -16.96
CA LYS A 105 2.78 -3.36 -17.89
C LYS A 105 3.65 -4.60 -17.71
N ALA A 106 3.86 -5.03 -16.46
CA ALA A 106 4.62 -6.25 -16.17
C ALA A 106 3.86 -7.52 -16.55
N ALA A 107 2.52 -7.49 -16.49
CA ALA A 107 1.66 -8.63 -16.81
C ALA A 107 1.57 -8.91 -18.31
N ASP A 108 1.73 -7.88 -19.14
CA ASP A 108 1.75 -7.95 -20.60
C ASP A 108 2.92 -7.13 -21.19
N PRO A 109 4.16 -7.68 -21.13
CA PRO A 109 5.31 -7.01 -21.72
C PRO A 109 5.20 -6.94 -23.26
N ALA A 110 4.41 -7.82 -23.90
CA ALA A 110 4.20 -7.83 -25.35
C ALA A 110 3.28 -6.69 -25.80
N GLY A 111 2.26 -6.33 -25.01
CA GLY A 111 1.41 -5.15 -25.22
C GLY A 111 2.08 -3.80 -24.89
N ALA A 112 3.26 -3.81 -24.26
CA ALA A 112 4.08 -2.60 -24.06
C ALA A 112 4.94 -2.24 -25.29
N ALA A 113 5.08 -3.16 -26.24
CA ALA A 113 5.70 -2.92 -27.54
C ALA A 113 4.62 -2.49 -28.55
N ASP A 114 4.24 -1.21 -28.53
CA ASP A 114 3.40 -0.67 -29.61
C ASP A 114 4.21 -0.61 -30.94
N PRO A 115 3.53 -0.70 -32.11
CA PRO A 115 4.16 -0.93 -33.41
C PRO A 115 4.67 0.39 -33.98
N ALA A 116 5.94 0.70 -33.77
CA ALA A 116 6.60 1.81 -34.45
C ALA A 116 7.99 1.41 -34.96
N GLY A 117 8.12 1.35 -36.29
CA GLY A 117 9.38 1.65 -36.96
C GLY A 117 10.17 0.48 -37.53
N ALA A 118 9.61 -0.22 -38.52
CA ALA A 118 10.44 -0.84 -39.55
C ALA A 118 10.46 0.06 -40.79
N GLU A 119 11.29 1.11 -40.74
CA GLU A 119 11.89 1.69 -41.94
C GLU A 119 13.40 1.80 -41.73
N SER A 120 14.12 1.17 -42.65
CA SER A 120 15.57 1.15 -42.76
C SER A 120 16.12 2.48 -43.26
N THR A 121 17.29 2.93 -42.76
CA THR A 121 18.55 3.06 -43.52
C THR A 121 19.61 3.91 -42.82
N GLY A 122 20.82 3.34 -42.67
CA GLY A 122 22.08 4.02 -42.99
C GLY A 122 22.85 4.75 -41.87
N PRO A 123 24.20 4.84 -41.98
CA PRO A 123 25.10 4.66 -40.84
C PRO A 123 25.91 5.91 -40.44
N GLY A 124 26.48 5.92 -39.23
CA GLY A 124 27.66 6.74 -38.96
C GLY A 124 27.88 7.12 -37.50
N GLY A 125 29.13 6.92 -37.04
CA GLY A 125 29.73 7.79 -36.02
C GLY A 125 30.05 7.14 -34.67
N ALA A 126 31.23 6.53 -34.60
CA ALA A 126 31.87 6.11 -33.36
C ALA A 126 32.25 7.31 -32.45
N ALA A 127 32.16 7.11 -31.13
CA ALA A 127 33.11 7.65 -30.16
C ALA A 127 33.00 6.90 -28.81
N ALA A 128 33.98 6.03 -28.54
CA ALA A 128 34.42 5.64 -27.19
C ALA A 128 35.06 6.88 -26.51
N VAL A 129 35.25 7.04 -25.20
CA VAL A 129 35.88 6.24 -24.11
C VAL A 129 35.75 7.11 -22.80
N PRO A 130 36.21 6.73 -21.59
CA PRO A 130 36.46 5.43 -20.97
C PRO A 130 35.87 5.28 -19.55
N ALA A 131 36.05 4.06 -19.02
CA ALA A 131 35.82 3.60 -17.66
C ALA A 131 36.85 4.08 -16.63
N GLY A 132 36.50 3.97 -15.35
CA GLY A 132 37.44 3.99 -14.24
C GLY A 132 36.79 3.76 -12.87
N VAL A 133 36.71 2.51 -12.41
CA VAL A 133 37.01 2.13 -11.01
C VAL A 133 37.25 0.62 -10.93
N GLU A 134 38.40 0.26 -10.36
CA GLU A 134 38.88 -1.11 -10.11
C GLU A 134 38.41 -1.65 -8.75
N SER A 135 38.16 -2.97 -8.73
CA SER A 135 38.59 -4.00 -7.76
C SER A 135 38.32 -3.77 -6.25
N THR A 136 37.72 -4.71 -5.51
CA THR A 136 38.35 -6.00 -5.20
C THR A 136 37.36 -7.14 -4.88
N ALA A 137 37.88 -8.35 -5.11
CA ALA A 137 37.22 -9.65 -5.10
C ALA A 137 37.11 -10.29 -3.70
N ALA A 138 36.17 -11.22 -3.58
CA ALA A 138 36.40 -12.51 -2.92
C ALA A 138 35.50 -13.58 -3.55
N ALA A 139 36.09 -14.72 -3.89
CA ALA A 139 35.52 -15.76 -4.72
C ALA A 139 35.37 -17.10 -3.95
N VAL A 140 34.38 -17.90 -4.38
CA VAL A 140 34.42 -19.38 -4.56
C VAL A 140 34.19 -20.28 -3.32
N PRO A 141 33.60 -21.52 -3.44
CA PRO A 141 33.38 -22.33 -4.66
C PRO A 141 31.97 -22.88 -4.95
N ALA A 142 31.88 -23.37 -6.19
CA ALA A 142 30.88 -24.27 -6.77
C ALA A 142 31.27 -25.76 -6.64
N GLY A 143 30.26 -26.64 -6.83
CA GLY A 143 30.40 -28.08 -7.17
C GLY A 143 29.02 -28.65 -7.54
N VAL A 144 28.63 -28.70 -8.83
CA VAL A 144 28.72 -29.79 -9.85
C VAL A 144 27.64 -30.88 -9.64
N GLU A 145 26.48 -30.80 -10.31
CA GLU A 145 26.06 -31.34 -11.65
C GLU A 145 25.26 -32.65 -11.58
N GLY A 146 24.21 -32.72 -12.41
CA GLY A 146 23.40 -33.90 -12.68
C GLY A 146 22.33 -33.60 -13.75
N THR A 147 22.68 -33.80 -15.02
CA THR A 147 21.87 -33.55 -16.23
C THR A 147 20.99 -34.74 -16.66
N GLY A 148 19.69 -34.44 -16.89
CA GLY A 148 18.86 -34.88 -18.04
C GLY A 148 18.03 -36.19 -17.94
N PRO A 149 17.04 -36.43 -18.85
CA PRO A 149 16.53 -35.58 -19.93
C PRO A 149 14.98 -35.49 -20.07
N GLY A 150 14.50 -34.54 -20.88
CA GLY A 150 13.46 -34.80 -21.88
C GLY A 150 12.00 -34.47 -21.54
N GLY A 151 11.55 -33.26 -21.94
CA GLY A 151 10.14 -32.92 -22.03
C GLY A 151 9.92 -31.44 -22.35
N ALA A 152 10.39 -30.99 -23.51
CA ALA A 152 10.10 -29.66 -24.04
C ALA A 152 8.60 -29.54 -24.33
N ALA A 153 7.82 -29.13 -23.32
CA ALA A 153 6.59 -28.41 -23.53
C ALA A 153 6.98 -26.93 -23.64
N GLU A 154 6.98 -26.46 -24.88
CA GLU A 154 7.09 -25.08 -25.33
C GLU A 154 6.60 -24.08 -24.26
N ALA A 155 7.51 -23.23 -23.76
CA ALA A 155 7.19 -22.17 -22.83
C ALA A 155 6.43 -21.07 -23.59
N ALA A 156 5.13 -21.27 -23.81
CA ALA A 156 4.23 -20.17 -24.09
C ALA A 156 4.39 -19.16 -22.94
N GLY A 157 4.85 -17.95 -23.26
CA GLY A 157 5.07 -16.88 -22.30
C GLY A 157 3.80 -16.67 -21.49
N ARG A 158 3.81 -17.11 -20.22
CA ARG A 158 2.64 -17.01 -19.35
C ARG A 158 2.33 -15.55 -19.12
N ALA A 159 1.07 -15.16 -19.27
CA ALA A 159 0.60 -13.81 -19.07
C ALA A 159 0.08 -13.62 -17.64
N GLY A 160 0.40 -12.49 -17.02
CA GLY A 160 0.01 -12.19 -15.64
C GLY A 160 1.19 -11.81 -14.74
N ALA A 161 0.95 -10.93 -13.78
CA ALA A 161 1.95 -10.45 -12.84
C ALA A 161 1.40 -10.40 -11.42
N VAL A 162 2.30 -10.61 -10.45
CA VAL A 162 2.01 -10.47 -9.02
C VAL A 162 3.08 -9.61 -8.35
N MET A 163 2.68 -8.76 -7.42
CA MET A 163 3.64 -8.02 -6.60
C MET A 163 4.36 -8.97 -5.64
N VAL A 164 5.61 -8.66 -5.30
CA VAL A 164 6.37 -9.34 -4.26
C VAL A 164 6.78 -8.39 -3.16
N ASP A 165 6.81 -8.88 -1.91
CA ASP A 165 7.34 -8.14 -0.77
C ASP A 165 8.87 -8.04 -0.78
N ASP A 166 9.42 -7.33 0.21
CA ASP A 166 10.87 -7.15 0.37
C ASP A 166 11.62 -8.47 0.57
N GLY A 167 10.92 -9.54 0.99
CA GLY A 167 11.43 -10.90 1.09
C GLY A 167 11.26 -11.74 -0.19
N GLY A 168 10.71 -11.16 -1.25
CA GLY A 168 10.44 -11.82 -2.53
C GLY A 168 9.20 -12.73 -2.51
N ARG A 169 8.37 -12.66 -1.47
CA ARG A 169 7.15 -13.48 -1.36
C ARG A 169 6.03 -12.88 -2.18
N GLU A 170 5.31 -13.72 -2.92
CA GLU A 170 4.17 -13.26 -3.73
C GLU A 170 2.97 -12.81 -2.90
N GLN A 171 2.45 -11.66 -3.27
CA GLN A 171 1.28 -11.02 -2.68
C GLN A 171 0.09 -11.25 -3.61
N TRP A 172 -0.57 -12.41 -3.46
CA TRP A 172 -1.58 -12.93 -4.41
C TRP A 172 -2.81 -12.04 -4.59
N LEU A 173 -3.06 -11.13 -3.65
CA LEU A 173 -4.09 -10.08 -3.71
C LEU A 173 -3.50 -8.72 -4.11
N ALA A 174 -2.45 -8.73 -4.91
CA ALA A 174 -1.85 -7.56 -5.53
C ALA A 174 -1.28 -7.98 -6.89
N GLY A 175 -2.16 -8.32 -7.83
CA GLY A 175 -1.75 -8.84 -9.13
C GLY A 175 -2.73 -8.56 -10.27
N ALA A 176 -2.29 -8.83 -11.49
CA ALA A 176 -3.07 -8.65 -12.71
C ALA A 176 -2.94 -9.88 -13.61
N TRP A 177 -4.06 -10.31 -14.17
CA TRP A 177 -4.12 -11.51 -15.01
C TRP A 177 -5.05 -11.31 -16.21
N PRO A 178 -4.83 -12.04 -17.32
CA PRO A 178 -5.82 -12.12 -18.39
C PRO A 178 -7.12 -12.71 -17.85
N ALA A 179 -8.23 -12.01 -18.05
CA ALA A 179 -9.52 -12.39 -17.49
C ALA A 179 -9.97 -13.77 -17.98
N ALA A 180 -9.80 -14.05 -19.27
CA ALA A 180 -10.18 -15.33 -19.88
C ALA A 180 -9.41 -16.53 -19.29
N GLU A 181 -8.10 -16.38 -19.10
CA GLU A 181 -7.25 -17.42 -18.53
C GLU A 181 -7.57 -17.66 -17.06
N LEU A 182 -7.76 -16.59 -16.28
CA LEU A 182 -8.13 -16.72 -14.88
C LEU A 182 -9.51 -17.34 -14.69
N GLN A 183 -10.51 -16.93 -15.49
CA GLN A 183 -11.84 -17.55 -15.50
C GLN A 183 -11.78 -19.03 -15.90
N ALA A 184 -10.94 -19.40 -16.89
CA ALA A 184 -10.76 -20.78 -17.29
C ALA A 184 -10.13 -21.63 -16.19
N ALA A 185 -9.06 -21.15 -15.57
CA ALA A 185 -8.42 -21.83 -14.46
C ALA A 185 -9.37 -22.04 -13.28
N LEU A 186 -10.16 -20.99 -12.94
CA LEU A 186 -11.10 -21.04 -11.82
C LEU A 186 -12.21 -22.10 -12.04
N ARG A 187 -12.72 -22.27 -13.26
CA ARG A 187 -13.76 -23.27 -13.57
C ARG A 187 -13.35 -24.71 -13.26
N THR A 188 -12.06 -25.01 -13.36
CA THR A 188 -11.51 -26.36 -13.12
C THR A 188 -10.81 -26.48 -11.76
N TYR A 189 -10.77 -25.41 -10.96
CA TYR A 189 -10.01 -25.38 -9.72
C TYR A 189 -10.83 -25.91 -8.54
N GLU A 190 -10.40 -27.04 -7.98
CA GLU A 190 -11.04 -27.67 -6.82
C GLU A 190 -10.40 -27.26 -5.47
N GLY A 191 -9.32 -26.49 -5.51
CA GLY A 191 -8.59 -26.07 -4.31
C GLY A 191 -9.23 -24.87 -3.60
N ARG A 192 -8.65 -24.49 -2.45
CA ARG A 192 -9.15 -23.38 -1.61
C ARG A 192 -8.23 -22.16 -1.53
N SER A 193 -7.07 -22.19 -2.19
CA SER A 193 -6.03 -21.17 -2.04
C SER A 193 -5.82 -20.36 -3.32
N LEU A 194 -5.69 -19.04 -3.19
CA LEU A 194 -5.30 -18.20 -4.33
C LEU A 194 -3.92 -18.57 -4.87
N LYS A 195 -2.96 -18.94 -4.01
CA LYS A 195 -1.64 -19.42 -4.44
C LYS A 195 -1.72 -20.57 -5.45
N GLY A 196 -2.53 -21.59 -5.15
CA GLY A 196 -2.69 -22.75 -6.04
C GLY A 196 -3.40 -22.41 -7.36
N LEU A 197 -4.31 -21.44 -7.35
CA LEU A 197 -5.04 -20.98 -8.53
C LEU A 197 -4.19 -20.06 -9.42
N LEU A 198 -3.53 -19.06 -8.82
CA LEU A 198 -2.86 -17.96 -9.51
C LEU A 198 -1.39 -18.25 -9.82
N GLY A 199 -0.74 -19.09 -9.02
CA GLY A 199 0.67 -19.46 -9.21
C GLY A 199 0.97 -20.01 -10.60
N PRO A 200 0.18 -20.95 -11.14
CA PRO A 200 0.36 -21.45 -12.50
C PRO A 200 0.22 -20.39 -13.60
N LEU A 201 -0.58 -19.34 -13.36
CA LEU A 201 -0.84 -18.23 -14.29
C LEU A 201 0.19 -17.09 -14.16
N THR A 202 1.16 -17.18 -13.25
CA THR A 202 2.07 -16.05 -12.99
C THR A 202 3.25 -16.06 -13.96
N GLY A 203 3.31 -15.05 -14.83
CA GLY A 203 4.43 -14.81 -15.75
C GLY A 203 5.52 -13.90 -15.19
N ALA A 204 5.13 -12.90 -14.39
CA ALA A 204 6.04 -11.92 -13.81
C ALA A 204 5.85 -11.75 -12.30
N ARG A 205 6.96 -11.45 -11.61
CA ARG A 205 6.99 -11.08 -10.18
C ARG A 205 7.57 -9.68 -10.09
N LEU A 206 6.81 -8.74 -9.53
CA LEU A 206 7.14 -7.32 -9.57
C LEU A 206 7.43 -6.79 -8.16
N ALA A 207 8.69 -6.40 -7.93
CA ALA A 207 9.06 -5.64 -6.74
C ALA A 207 8.84 -4.15 -7.02
N LEU A 208 8.11 -3.46 -6.15
CA LEU A 208 7.84 -2.02 -6.24
C LEU A 208 8.26 -1.32 -4.95
N PRO A 209 8.82 -0.10 -5.04
CA PRO A 209 9.13 0.70 -3.85
C PRO A 209 7.84 1.13 -3.13
N GLY A 210 7.97 1.54 -1.86
CA GLY A 210 6.86 2.15 -1.13
C GLY A 210 5.79 1.18 -0.62
N ARG A 211 6.06 -0.13 -0.65
CA ARG A 211 5.24 -1.15 0.02
C ARG A 211 3.76 -1.18 -0.42
N PRO A 212 3.44 -1.15 -1.73
CA PRO A 212 2.06 -1.05 -2.22
C PRO A 212 1.19 -2.28 -1.92
N TRP A 213 1.84 -3.39 -1.59
CA TRP A 213 1.21 -4.65 -1.17
C TRP A 213 0.85 -4.70 0.32
N PHE A 214 1.13 -3.65 1.09
CA PHE A 214 0.99 -3.69 2.56
C PHE A 214 -0.48 -3.76 2.89
N ASP A 215 -0.92 -4.82 3.54
CA ASP A 215 -2.29 -5.03 3.98
C ASP A 215 -2.45 -4.78 5.48
N CYS A 216 -3.48 -4.05 5.85
CA CYS A 216 -3.76 -3.74 7.26
C CYS A 216 -4.55 -4.86 7.94
N ASP A 217 -3.88 -5.93 8.37
CA ASP A 217 -4.52 -7.09 9.00
C ASP A 217 -4.85 -6.95 10.49
N THR A 218 -4.08 -6.11 11.19
CA THR A 218 -4.16 -5.89 12.63
C THR A 218 -4.26 -4.42 12.99
N MET A 219 -4.55 -4.13 14.27
CA MET A 219 -4.61 -2.74 14.75
C MET A 219 -3.24 -2.09 14.69
N ASP A 220 -2.17 -2.85 14.93
CA ASP A 220 -0.81 -2.37 14.84
C ASP A 220 -0.47 -1.99 13.39
N ASP A 221 -0.88 -2.80 12.41
CA ASP A 221 -0.70 -2.47 10.98
C ASP A 221 -1.44 -1.18 10.59
N LEU A 222 -2.65 -0.98 11.11
CA LEU A 222 -3.42 0.24 10.87
C LEU A 222 -2.73 1.47 11.49
N GLN A 223 -2.19 1.32 12.70
CA GLN A 223 -1.45 2.40 13.37
C GLN A 223 -0.15 2.70 12.63
N GLU A 224 0.59 1.69 12.19
CA GLU A 224 1.76 1.87 11.32
C GLU A 224 1.38 2.62 10.05
N ALA A 225 0.26 2.25 9.41
CA ALA A 225 -0.20 2.90 8.19
C ALA A 225 -0.51 4.39 8.41
N ARG A 226 -1.21 4.73 9.50
CA ARG A 226 -1.50 6.12 9.88
C ARG A 226 -0.23 6.91 10.21
N MET A 227 0.73 6.28 10.86
CA MET A 227 2.02 6.91 11.19
C MET A 227 2.87 7.17 9.96
N ASN A 228 2.80 6.32 8.94
CA ASN A 228 3.43 6.58 7.65
C ASN A 228 2.82 7.79 6.94
N VAL A 229 1.48 7.89 6.88
CA VAL A 229 0.81 9.08 6.30
C VAL A 229 1.22 10.36 7.04
N LEU A 230 1.27 10.32 8.37
CA LEU A 230 1.71 11.48 9.16
C LEU A 230 3.16 11.83 8.86
N LYS A 231 4.05 10.84 8.75
CA LYS A 231 5.47 11.05 8.40
C LYS A 231 5.63 11.71 7.02
N GLU A 232 4.90 11.24 6.01
CA GLU A 232 4.91 11.81 4.66
C GLU A 232 4.41 13.25 4.66
N TRP A 233 3.28 13.50 5.34
CA TRP A 233 2.75 14.84 5.51
C TRP A 233 3.75 15.77 6.21
N THR A 234 4.35 15.35 7.31
CA THR A 234 5.36 16.12 8.03
C THR A 234 6.54 16.46 7.13
N ALA A 235 7.04 15.51 6.35
CA ALA A 235 8.15 15.75 5.41
C ALA A 235 7.78 16.79 4.33
N LEU A 236 6.57 16.71 3.77
CA LEU A 236 6.09 17.68 2.79
C LEU A 236 5.91 19.08 3.41
N ALA A 237 5.29 19.16 4.59
CA ALA A 237 5.10 20.42 5.30
C ALA A 237 6.46 21.06 5.69
N CYS A 238 7.42 20.26 6.16
CA CYS A 238 8.77 20.73 6.46
C CYS A 238 9.46 21.29 5.20
N LYS A 239 9.38 20.57 4.08
CA LYS A 239 9.92 21.02 2.80
C LYS A 239 9.34 22.36 2.36
N GLU A 240 8.02 22.52 2.46
CA GLU A 240 7.32 23.75 2.07
C GLU A 240 7.71 24.94 2.96
N LEU A 241 7.88 24.69 4.26
CA LEU A 241 8.23 25.71 5.25
C LEU A 241 9.75 25.95 5.36
N GLY A 242 10.58 25.21 4.63
CA GLY A 242 12.04 25.29 4.74
C GLY A 242 12.59 24.83 6.09
N ILE A 243 11.89 23.92 6.76
CA ILE A 243 12.25 23.37 8.08
C ILE A 243 13.03 22.07 7.85
N ASP A 244 14.14 21.90 8.56
CA ASP A 244 14.83 20.60 8.64
C ASP A 244 13.95 19.61 9.42
N PRO A 245 13.51 18.48 8.83
CA PRO A 245 12.74 17.48 9.55
C PRO A 245 13.44 16.95 10.81
N ALA A 246 14.78 16.97 10.86
CA ALA A 246 15.54 16.55 12.04
C ALA A 246 15.45 17.54 13.21
N ALA A 247 15.02 18.78 12.97
CA ALA A 247 14.83 19.79 14.02
C ALA A 247 13.51 19.60 14.79
N VAL A 248 12.65 18.68 14.36
CA VAL A 248 11.32 18.46 14.96
C VAL A 248 11.26 17.10 15.62
N ASP A 249 11.22 17.07 16.95
CA ASP A 249 10.87 15.85 17.70
C ASP A 249 9.35 15.62 17.64
N ARG A 250 8.93 14.97 16.56
CA ARG A 250 7.52 14.67 16.29
C ARG A 250 6.88 13.87 17.42
N ASP A 251 7.55 12.80 17.88
CA ASP A 251 6.96 11.85 18.82
C ASP A 251 6.72 12.52 20.17
N GLN A 252 7.66 13.37 20.59
CA GLN A 252 7.51 14.19 21.78
C GLN A 252 6.33 15.19 21.68
N ILE A 253 6.15 15.85 20.52
CA ILE A 253 5.02 16.78 20.30
C ILE A 253 3.68 16.04 20.30
N LEU A 254 3.59 14.87 19.67
CA LEU A 254 2.37 14.07 19.62
C LEU A 254 1.99 13.54 21.00
N GLU A 255 2.96 13.11 21.82
CA GLU A 255 2.68 12.68 23.18
C GLU A 255 2.23 13.86 24.06
N LEU A 256 2.88 15.02 23.96
CA LEU A 256 2.44 16.24 24.66
C LEU A 256 1.00 16.61 24.30
N THR A 257 0.68 16.66 23.01
CA THR A 257 -0.65 17.06 22.54
C THR A 257 -1.71 16.03 22.94
N LYS A 258 -1.38 14.74 22.98
CA LYS A 258 -2.23 13.69 23.55
C LYS A 258 -2.51 13.92 25.03
N GLU A 259 -1.49 14.16 25.85
CA GLU A 259 -1.65 14.41 27.28
C GLU A 259 -2.51 15.65 27.54
N VAL A 260 -2.29 16.75 26.80
CA VAL A 260 -3.11 17.97 26.88
C VAL A 260 -4.56 17.70 26.47
N ALA A 261 -4.80 16.95 25.41
CA ALA A 261 -6.14 16.65 24.94
C ALA A 261 -6.96 15.83 25.96
N HIS A 262 -6.30 14.93 26.70
CA HIS A 262 -6.93 14.11 27.73
C HIS A 262 -7.06 14.82 29.08
N GLY A 263 -6.03 15.54 29.52
CA GLY A 263 -5.96 16.17 30.85
C GLY A 263 -6.61 17.56 30.93
N VAL A 264 -6.62 18.31 29.83
CA VAL A 264 -7.15 19.69 29.80
C VAL A 264 -8.43 19.76 28.98
N ALA A 265 -8.30 19.72 27.65
CA ALA A 265 -9.39 19.71 26.69
C ALA A 265 -8.84 19.46 25.29
N ARG A 266 -9.64 18.81 24.41
CA ARG A 266 -9.23 18.56 23.02
C ARG A 266 -8.76 19.81 22.25
N PRO A 267 -9.43 20.98 22.35
CA PRO A 267 -8.95 22.19 21.66
C PRO A 267 -7.65 22.78 22.22
N ALA A 268 -7.24 22.43 23.45
CA ALA A 268 -6.02 22.95 24.04
C ALA A 268 -4.76 22.35 23.39
N ALA A 269 -4.84 21.13 22.87
CA ALA A 269 -3.72 20.45 22.24
C ALA A 269 -3.04 21.25 21.08
N PRO A 270 -3.77 21.68 20.03
CA PRO A 270 -3.16 22.49 18.97
C PRO A 270 -2.67 23.86 19.47
N LEU A 271 -3.34 24.45 20.46
CA LEU A 271 -2.93 25.73 21.05
C LEU A 271 -1.59 25.58 21.80
N THR A 272 -1.43 24.54 22.61
CA THR A 272 -0.19 24.25 23.33
C THR A 272 0.98 24.00 22.37
N ALA A 273 0.77 23.23 21.30
CA ALA A 273 1.80 22.99 20.29
C ALA A 273 2.24 24.30 19.59
N TYR A 274 1.29 25.17 19.25
CA TYR A 274 1.58 26.47 18.64
C TYR A 274 2.35 27.40 19.60
N LEU A 275 1.94 27.47 20.87
CA LEU A 275 2.62 28.28 21.89
C LEU A 275 4.05 27.80 22.17
N LEU A 276 4.26 26.48 22.24
CA LEU A 276 5.59 25.88 22.36
C LEU A 276 6.45 26.27 21.15
N GLY A 277 5.90 26.16 19.93
CA GLY A 277 6.58 26.58 18.71
C GLY A 277 6.97 28.05 18.69
N LEU A 278 6.08 28.95 19.13
CA LEU A 278 6.36 30.38 19.27
C LEU A 278 7.49 30.64 20.27
N ALA A 279 7.46 30.00 21.45
CA ALA A 279 8.50 30.15 22.46
C ALA A 279 9.85 29.62 21.97
N GLN A 280 9.86 28.51 21.25
CA GLN A 280 11.08 27.93 20.68
C GLN A 280 11.65 28.83 19.58
N GLY A 281 10.80 29.33 18.68
CA GLY A 281 11.20 30.29 17.64
C GLY A 281 11.71 31.61 18.18
N ALA A 282 11.20 32.05 19.34
CA ALA A 282 11.68 33.24 20.06
C ALA A 282 12.96 32.98 20.88
N GLY A 283 13.41 31.73 21.01
CA GLY A 283 14.53 31.36 21.88
C GLY A 283 14.23 31.49 23.38
N SER A 284 12.95 31.59 23.76
CA SER A 284 12.51 31.74 25.15
C SER A 284 12.02 30.44 25.77
N ALA A 285 11.90 29.37 24.99
CA ALA A 285 11.51 28.05 25.50
C ALA A 285 12.64 27.46 26.36
N PRO A 286 12.38 27.05 27.61
CA PRO A 286 13.36 26.30 28.38
C PRO A 286 13.57 24.90 27.78
N GLU A 287 14.73 24.28 28.02
CA GLU A 287 15.07 22.95 27.49
C GLU A 287 14.06 21.86 27.92
N ASP A 288 13.46 22.02 29.11
CA ASP A 288 12.46 21.12 29.68
C ASP A 288 11.00 21.57 29.41
N ALA A 289 10.77 22.49 28.46
CA ALA A 289 9.45 23.07 28.17
C ALA A 289 8.36 22.02 27.96
N VAL A 290 8.66 20.97 27.20
CA VAL A 290 7.71 19.87 26.97
C VAL A 290 7.36 19.17 28.28
N ALA A 291 8.36 18.81 29.10
CA ALA A 291 8.13 18.12 30.37
C ALA A 291 7.28 18.97 31.33
N ARG A 292 7.52 20.29 31.36
CA ARG A 292 6.71 21.24 32.13
C ARG A 292 5.27 21.29 31.66
N LEU A 293 5.05 21.43 30.34
CA LEU A 293 3.70 21.48 29.76
C LEU A 293 2.93 20.17 29.96
N THR A 294 3.61 19.02 29.83
CA THR A 294 3.02 17.70 30.12
C THR A 294 2.63 17.57 31.59
N THR A 295 3.48 18.01 32.51
CA THR A 295 3.18 18.00 33.96
C THR A 295 2.00 18.92 34.27
N LEU A 296 1.98 20.12 33.69
CA LEU A 296 0.87 21.07 33.83
C LEU A 296 -0.46 20.49 33.33
N ALA A 297 -0.45 19.81 32.19
CA ALA A 297 -1.63 19.17 31.63
C ALA A 297 -2.17 18.03 32.52
N LYS A 298 -1.27 17.19 33.07
CA LYS A 298 -1.65 16.09 33.98
C LYS A 298 -2.25 16.60 35.28
N ASN A 299 -1.73 17.72 35.79
CA ASN A 299 -2.14 18.28 37.08
C ASN A 299 -3.23 19.36 36.94
N TRP A 300 -3.79 19.56 35.74
CA TRP A 300 -4.73 20.65 35.46
C TRP A 300 -5.93 20.69 36.42
N GLY A 301 -6.51 19.52 36.74
CA GLY A 301 -7.63 19.42 37.68
C GLY A 301 -7.29 19.80 39.13
N GLU A 302 -6.05 19.57 39.56
CA GLU A 302 -5.55 19.97 40.87
C GLU A 302 -5.17 21.46 40.88
N ALA A 303 -4.52 21.92 39.80
CA ALA A 303 -4.08 23.29 39.62
C ALA A 303 -5.25 24.29 39.65
N THR A 304 -6.40 23.97 39.05
CA THR A 304 -7.60 24.83 39.11
C THR A 304 -8.18 24.99 40.52
N THR A 305 -7.83 24.12 41.46
CA THR A 305 -8.32 24.21 42.85
C THR A 305 -7.49 25.17 43.71
N GLU A 306 -6.20 25.35 43.41
CA GLU A 306 -5.30 26.30 44.10
C GLU A 306 -5.19 27.66 43.40
N THR A 307 -5.31 27.74 42.07
CA THR A 307 -5.08 29.01 41.32
C THR A 307 -6.30 29.92 41.19
N LEU A 308 -7.50 29.49 41.59
CA LEU A 308 -8.69 30.37 41.64
C LEU A 308 -8.82 31.14 42.96
N THR A 309 -7.94 30.90 43.94
CA THR A 309 -7.95 31.60 45.25
C THR A 309 -6.95 32.75 45.36
N ASP A 310 -6.06 32.94 44.39
CA ASP A 310 -5.05 34.02 44.38
C ASP A 310 -5.26 35.02 43.20
N GLY A 311 -6.51 35.38 42.93
CA GLY A 311 -6.90 36.41 41.95
C GLY A 311 -7.79 37.48 42.55
#